data_AF-A0A8C5VPB1-F1
#
_entry.id   AF-A0A8C5VPB1-F1
#
_cell.length_a   1.000
_cell.length_b   1.000
_cell.length_c   1.000
_cell.angle_alpha   90.00
_cell.angle_beta   90.00
_cell.angle_gamma   90.00
#
_symmetry.space_group_name_H-M   'P 1'
#
loop_
_entity.id
_entity.type
_entity.pdbx_description
1 polymer ?
#
loop_
_entity_poly.entity_id
_entity_poly.type
_entity_poly.pdbx_seq_one_letter_code
_entity_poly.pdbx_strand_id
1 'polypeptide(L)'
;MKPVKKHLEINPDHSIIKTLRQKGRGSVILLYETALLSSGFSLEDPQTRANRIYRMIQLGLGIHEDDPTADGTSAAVTEEMPPLEGDGDTSCMEEVD
;
A
#
# COMPACT_ATOMS: atom_id res chain seq x y z
N MET A 1 2.98 -31.64 0.16
CA MET A 1 2.32 -31.08 -1.04
C MET A 1 3.38 -30.44 -1.91
N LYS A 2 3.39 -30.71 -3.23
CA LYS A 2 4.32 -30.01 -4.14
C LYS A 2 3.82 -28.57 -4.31
N PRO A 3 4.71 -27.56 -4.28
CA PRO A 3 4.31 -26.18 -4.56
C PRO A 3 3.79 -26.08 -5.98
N VAL A 4 2.59 -25.53 -6.15
CA VAL A 4 2.00 -25.25 -7.47
C VAL A 4 2.66 -24.00 -8.03
N LYS A 5 3.30 -24.12 -9.19
CA LYS A 5 3.88 -22.98 -9.89
C LYS A 5 2.74 -22.15 -10.49
N LYS A 6 2.68 -20.87 -10.12
CA LYS A 6 1.73 -19.90 -10.69
C LYS A 6 2.36 -19.23 -11.90
N HIS A 7 1.57 -19.04 -12.95
CA HIS A 7 1.99 -18.33 -14.14
C HIS A 7 1.52 -16.88 -14.04
N LEU A 8 2.43 -15.92 -14.24
CA LEU A 8 2.11 -14.51 -14.33
C LEU A 8 1.99 -14.15 -15.81
N GLU A 9 0.78 -13.88 -16.27
CA GLU A 9 0.54 -13.37 -17.62
C GLU A 9 0.80 -11.86 -17.67
N ILE A 10 1.51 -11.41 -18.70
CA ILE A 10 1.91 -10.01 -18.85
C ILE A 10 1.39 -9.46 -20.17
N ASN A 11 0.75 -8.28 -20.12
CA ASN A 11 0.36 -7.52 -21.30
C ASN A 11 1.54 -6.70 -21.84
N PRO A 12 2.09 -7.02 -23.03
CA PRO A 12 3.25 -6.32 -23.59
C PRO A 12 2.95 -4.87 -24.00
N ASP A 13 1.68 -4.52 -24.23
CA ASP A 13 1.29 -3.18 -24.67
C ASP A 13 1.22 -2.17 -23.53
N HIS A 14 1.17 -2.64 -22.29
CA HIS A 14 1.02 -1.81 -21.11
C HIS A 14 2.29 -0.96 -20.84
N SER A 15 2.12 0.35 -20.65
CA SER A 15 3.23 1.30 -20.47
C SER A 15 4.15 0.95 -19.30
N ILE A 16 3.61 0.41 -18.20
CA ILE A 16 4.40 -0.09 -17.05
C ILE A 16 5.34 -1.23 -17.46
N ILE A 17 4.89 -2.17 -18.30
CA ILE A 17 5.69 -3.31 -18.76
C ILE A 17 6.81 -2.86 -19.69
N LYS A 18 6.50 -1.92 -20.60
CA LYS A 18 7.49 -1.29 -21.49
C LYS A 18 8.59 -0.59 -20.69
N THR A 19 8.21 0.11 -19.62
CA THR A 19 9.13 0.84 -18.72
C THR A 19 9.95 -0.12 -17.85
N LEU A 20 9.32 -1.21 -17.37
CA LEU A 20 9.97 -2.26 -16.58
C LEU A 20 11.14 -2.91 -17.31
N ARG A 21 11.01 -3.10 -18.63
CA ARG A 21 12.09 -3.63 -19.46
C ARG A 21 13.38 -2.80 -19.35
N GLN A 22 13.27 -1.51 -19.05
CA GLN A 22 14.40 -0.60 -18.93
C GLN A 22 14.88 -0.40 -17.47
N LYS A 23 13.97 -0.49 -16.48
CA LYS A 23 14.23 -0.11 -15.07
C LYS A 23 14.71 -1.26 -14.15
N GLY A 24 14.84 -2.48 -14.64
CA GLY A 24 15.47 -3.59 -13.91
C GLY A 24 14.55 -4.40 -13.00
N ARG A 25 15.12 -5.35 -12.24
CA ARG A 25 14.39 -6.44 -11.55
C ARG A 25 13.60 -6.03 -10.30
N GLY A 26 13.92 -4.90 -9.67
CA GLY A 26 13.30 -4.48 -8.40
C GLY A 26 11.80 -4.23 -8.50
N SER A 27 11.34 -3.64 -9.61
CA SER A 27 9.93 -3.34 -9.86
C SER A 27 9.13 -4.58 -10.30
N VAL A 28 9.79 -5.65 -10.77
CA VAL A 28 9.13 -6.89 -11.24
C VAL A 28 8.51 -7.67 -10.09
N ILE A 29 9.22 -7.77 -8.95
CA ILE A 29 8.73 -8.53 -7.79
C ILE A 29 7.50 -7.85 -7.20
N LEU A 30 7.50 -6.51 -7.10
CA LEU A 30 6.33 -5.78 -6.60
C LEU A 30 5.10 -5.97 -7.51
N LEU A 31 5.31 -5.98 -8.82
CA LEU A 31 4.26 -6.25 -9.79
C LEU A 31 3.69 -7.66 -9.60
N TYR A 32 4.57 -8.66 -9.41
CA TYR A 32 4.18 -10.04 -9.13
C TYR A 32 3.37 -10.15 -7.83
N GLU A 33 3.85 -9.59 -6.72
CA GLU A 33 3.15 -9.60 -5.43
C GLU A 33 1.78 -8.91 -5.51
N THR A 34 1.70 -7.80 -6.24
CA THR A 34 0.45 -7.06 -6.45
C THR A 34 -0.54 -7.85 -7.30
N ALA A 35 -0.07 -8.49 -8.38
CA ALA A 35 -0.89 -9.38 -9.20
C ALA A 35 -1.35 -10.62 -8.42
N LEU A 36 -0.51 -11.14 -7.52
CA LEU A 36 -0.86 -12.26 -6.64
C LEU A 36 -2.04 -11.88 -5.73
N LEU A 37 -1.97 -10.70 -5.10
CA LEU A 37 -2.99 -10.21 -4.20
C LEU A 37 -4.30 -9.89 -4.94
N SER A 38 -4.22 -9.23 -6.10
CA SER A 38 -5.43 -8.91 -6.89
C SER A 38 -6.12 -10.14 -7.48
N SER A 39 -5.37 -11.23 -7.73
CA SER A 39 -5.92 -12.51 -8.16
C SER A 39 -6.42 -13.40 -7.00
N GLY A 40 -6.40 -12.89 -5.77
CA GLY A 40 -6.96 -13.57 -4.60
C GLY A 40 -6.02 -14.55 -3.92
N PHE A 41 -4.72 -14.50 -4.19
CA PHE A 41 -3.74 -15.32 -3.50
C PHE A 41 -3.10 -14.60 -2.31
N SER A 42 -2.79 -15.38 -1.27
CA SER A 42 -2.01 -14.92 -0.13
C SER A 42 -0.55 -14.68 -0.52
N LEU A 43 0.03 -13.62 0.06
CA LEU A 43 1.46 -13.34 -0.01
C LEU A 43 2.22 -14.30 0.92
N GLU A 44 3.43 -14.65 0.52
CA GLU A 44 4.33 -15.53 1.29
C GLU A 44 4.94 -14.76 2.48
N ASP A 45 5.31 -13.49 2.26
CA ASP A 45 5.77 -12.57 3.29
C ASP A 45 5.21 -11.15 3.08
N PRO A 46 4.14 -10.76 3.82
CA PRO A 46 3.56 -9.43 3.71
C PRO A 46 4.49 -8.32 4.23
N GLN A 47 5.42 -8.62 5.14
CA GLN A 47 6.32 -7.63 5.74
C GLN A 47 7.37 -7.18 4.72
N THR A 48 7.91 -8.11 3.92
CA THR A 48 8.80 -7.76 2.80
C THR A 48 8.12 -6.87 1.77
N ARG A 49 6.85 -7.11 1.45
CA ARG A 49 6.07 -6.24 0.56
C ARG A 49 5.87 -4.85 1.16
N ALA A 50 5.53 -4.75 2.43
CA ALA A 50 5.38 -3.46 3.14
C ALA A 50 6.69 -2.66 3.10
N ASN A 51 7.84 -3.27 3.42
CA ASN A 51 9.16 -2.64 3.33
C ASN A 51 9.52 -2.14 1.93
N ARG A 52 9.00 -2.77 0.88
CA ARG A 52 9.19 -2.32 -0.50
C ARG A 52 8.30 -1.12 -0.84
N ILE A 53 7.06 -1.12 -0.34
CA ILE A 53 6.13 0.02 -0.48
C ILE A 53 6.68 1.24 0.25
N TYR A 54 7.20 1.08 1.48
CA TYR A 54 7.83 2.18 2.22
C TYR A 54 9.00 2.79 1.45
N ARG A 55 9.90 1.97 0.90
CA ARG A 55 10.99 2.45 0.05
C ARG A 55 10.51 3.19 -1.20
N MET A 56 9.41 2.77 -1.81
CA MET A 56 8.83 3.50 -2.94
C MET A 56 8.25 4.86 -2.53
N ILE A 57 7.60 4.94 -1.37
CA ILE A 57 7.07 6.19 -0.81
C ILE A 57 8.23 7.12 -0.48
N GLN A 58 9.27 6.62 0.20
CA GLN A 58 10.49 7.38 0.51
C GLN A 58 11.14 7.95 -0.76
N LEU A 59 11.32 7.13 -1.80
CA LEU A 59 11.84 7.59 -3.09
C LEU A 59 10.92 8.61 -3.79
N GLY A 60 9.60 8.44 -3.69
CA GLY A 60 8.63 9.37 -4.26
C GLY A 60 8.57 10.72 -3.53
N LEU A 61 8.89 10.72 -2.23
CA LEU A 61 8.98 11.91 -1.39
C LEU A 61 10.41 12.51 -1.35
N GLY A 62 11.39 11.84 -1.96
CA GLY A 62 12.80 12.27 -1.93
C GLY A 62 13.49 12.10 -0.56
N ILE A 63 12.94 11.27 0.32
CA ILE A 63 13.50 10.99 1.65
C ILE A 63 14.56 9.90 1.48
N HIS A 64 15.83 10.22 1.74
CA HIS A 64 16.95 9.28 1.64
C HIS A 64 17.46 8.96 3.05
N GLU A 65 17.53 7.67 3.41
CA GLU A 65 18.02 7.15 4.70
C GLU A 65 19.53 7.40 4.94
N ASP A 66 20.17 8.26 4.13
CA ASP A 66 21.56 8.73 4.31
C ASP A 66 21.60 10.12 4.99
N ASP A 67 20.45 10.67 5.37
CA ASP A 67 20.39 11.81 6.26
C ASP A 67 20.32 11.31 7.72
N PRO A 68 21.39 11.46 8.53
CA PRO A 68 21.42 11.03 9.94
C PRO A 68 20.58 11.97 10.84
N THR A 69 19.43 12.45 10.36
CA THR A 69 18.55 13.35 11.11
C THR A 69 17.07 12.99 10.94
N ALA A 70 16.62 11.90 11.55
CA ALA A 70 15.26 11.81 12.12
C ALA A 70 15.08 10.53 12.95
N ASP A 71 15.98 10.26 13.89
CA ASP A 71 15.55 9.60 15.11
C ASP A 71 14.90 10.69 16.00
N GLY A 72 13.58 10.60 16.20
CA GLY A 72 12.85 11.47 17.12
C GLY A 72 12.20 12.72 16.53
N THR A 73 10.99 12.58 15.96
CA THR A 73 9.93 13.57 16.20
C THR A 73 8.68 12.83 16.65
N SER A 74 8.58 12.76 17.98
CA SER A 74 7.35 12.61 18.73
C SER A 74 6.31 13.63 18.25
N ALA A 75 5.05 13.21 18.12
CA ALA A 75 3.88 13.85 18.74
C ALA A 75 2.63 13.62 17.90
N ALA A 76 1.64 13.00 18.55
CA ALA A 76 0.21 13.28 18.42
C ALA A 76 -0.31 13.64 17.03
N VAL A 77 -1.00 12.67 16.42
CA VAL A 77 -2.11 12.96 15.51
C VAL A 77 -3.23 13.60 16.34
N THR A 78 -3.06 14.88 16.69
CA THR A 78 -4.15 15.80 16.97
C THR A 78 -4.48 16.48 15.65
N GLU A 79 -5.08 15.74 14.73
CA GLU A 79 -5.75 16.35 13.59
C GLU A 79 -7.16 16.73 14.08
N GLU A 80 -7.22 17.98 14.53
CA GLU A 80 -8.36 18.87 14.65
C GLU A 80 -9.55 18.46 13.77
N MET A 81 -10.44 17.65 14.33
CA MET A 81 -11.78 17.47 13.81
C MET A 81 -12.55 18.76 14.15
N PRO A 82 -13.07 19.53 13.17
CA PRO A 82 -13.80 20.75 13.48
C PRO A 82 -15.03 20.40 14.32
N PRO A 83 -15.36 21.19 15.37
CA PRO A 83 -16.51 20.89 16.21
C PRO A 83 -17.78 21.01 15.37
N LEU A 84 -18.54 19.91 15.27
CA LEU A 84 -19.89 19.93 14.73
C LEU A 84 -20.80 20.63 15.74
N GLU A 85 -20.98 21.94 15.60
CA GLU A 85 -22.13 22.63 16.16
C GLU A 85 -23.35 22.36 15.29
N GLY A 86 -24.32 21.63 15.84
CA GLY A 86 -25.59 21.33 15.20
C GLY A 86 -26.42 20.37 16.04
N ASP A 87 -27.06 20.92 17.08
CA ASP A 87 -28.38 20.60 17.65
C ASP A 87 -28.75 19.10 17.76
N GLY A 88 -28.86 18.51 18.93
CA GLY A 88 -30.02 18.77 19.78
C GLY A 88 -31.14 17.78 19.44
N ASP A 89 -31.23 16.70 20.21
CA ASP A 89 -32.41 15.85 20.38
C ASP A 89 -32.96 15.07 19.16
N THR A 90 -32.93 13.74 19.23
CA THR A 90 -34.15 12.92 19.37
C THR A 90 -33.78 11.44 19.22
N SER A 91 -33.69 10.79 20.37
CA SER A 91 -34.04 9.38 20.48
C SER A 91 -35.42 9.13 19.88
N CYS A 92 -35.54 8.38 18.78
CA CYS A 92 -36.78 7.68 18.46
C CYS A 92 -36.51 6.40 17.65
N MET A 93 -36.63 5.31 18.37
CA MET A 93 -36.63 3.91 17.98
C MET A 93 -37.92 3.59 17.19
N GLU A 94 -37.86 2.90 16.05
CA GLU A 94 -38.93 2.00 15.64
C GLU A 94 -38.40 0.92 14.69
N GLU A 95 -38.57 -0.32 15.11
CA GLU A 95 -38.36 -1.55 14.34
C GLU A 95 -39.40 -1.62 13.21
N VAL A 96 -39.01 -2.08 12.02
CA VAL A 96 -39.97 -2.39 10.93
C VAL A 96 -39.92 -3.89 10.70
N ASP A 97 -41.10 -4.49 10.84
CA ASP A 97 -41.48 -5.93 10.78
C ASP A 97 -40.83 -6.74 9.64
#